data_AF-A0A918CAZ9-F1
#
_entry.id   AF-A0A918CAZ9-F1
#
_cell.length_a   1.000
_cell.length_b   1.000
_cell.length_c   1.000
_cell.angle_alpha   90.00
_cell.angle_beta   90.00
_cell.angle_gamma   90.00
#
_symmetry.space_group_name_H-M   'P 1'
#
loop_
_entity.id
_entity.type
_entity.pdbx_description
1 polymer ?
#
loop_
_entity_poly.entity_id
_entity_poly.type
_entity_poly.pdbx_seq_one_letter_code
_entity_poly.pdbx_strand_id
1 'polypeptide(L)'
;MPLVGWLWLLFGAVTALWSLSPGFTLLSIQWDAVLLGALVAGRLLWKLPALPLSITAATSGWASLSLVALGSRFYLSGSVMYIAAALAVPALSMYVALWWRQRRLLRLGSAVVAVVLLYVIGISASRAALLPTLLILGVAAWRLHGEGANWKQLSLGLLLLLGGVALIDALVFDHAVLQAIGLKTFDTLHKATQEGGNLETRLQMWEVAFHAFTTHPFGLGSGAYGDVFQSTQAWPVYYSRFVHNTFLETLASGGFLRFGALCWLLWQAFQHSWRSARWPVALALVGIWLNMCFDVTGNIPSTLLVAFLTVGLGLGANETVEIRATETSAQIRRATPTLAALSGLVVIAVTLAWWWPHDIQQQAIWRGMWPPAIASIPSSDREPLLTRAVSRFPDSIGLQKLWIASASGSQREQRLNTATQIIPYGDASFFLQLAQQQRQLGQSAAAAQTEALCRSHFGRLRSPLGLALTPGSISGTSLHDLCLKP
;
A
#
# COMPACT_ATOMS: atom_id res chain seq x y z
N MET A 1 -11.45 14.87 16.82
CA MET A 1 -10.39 14.10 16.10
C MET A 1 -9.03 14.64 16.48
N PRO A 2 -7.96 13.83 16.49
CA PRO A 2 -6.60 14.35 16.67
C PRO A 2 -6.27 15.31 15.52
N LEU A 3 -5.68 16.47 15.83
CA LEU A 3 -5.25 17.48 14.85
C LEU A 3 -4.40 16.85 13.73
N VAL A 4 -3.59 15.87 14.08
CA VAL A 4 -2.68 15.14 13.19
C VAL A 4 -3.43 14.38 12.10
N GLY A 5 -4.62 13.85 12.38
CA GLY A 5 -5.46 13.21 11.35
C GLY A 5 -5.93 14.21 10.29
N TRP A 6 -6.28 15.43 10.71
CA TRP A 6 -6.60 16.50 9.77
C TRP A 6 -5.38 16.97 8.98
N LEU A 7 -4.20 17.02 9.62
CA LEU A 7 -2.95 17.31 8.92
C LEU A 7 -2.62 16.25 7.86
N TRP A 8 -2.89 14.97 8.12
CA TRP A 8 -2.74 13.90 7.11
C TRP A 8 -3.60 14.19 5.87
N LEU A 9 -4.89 14.44 6.06
CA LEU A 9 -5.80 14.77 4.96
C LEU A 9 -5.39 16.07 4.25
N LEU A 10 -5.04 17.11 5.02
CA LEU A 10 -4.66 18.41 4.48
C LEU A 10 -3.40 18.29 3.63
N PHE A 11 -2.34 17.67 4.14
CA PHE A 11 -1.12 17.46 3.36
C PHE A 11 -1.39 16.64 2.12
N GLY A 12 -2.27 15.63 2.22
CA GLY A 12 -2.77 14.90 1.07
C GLY A 12 -3.45 15.77 0.02
N ALA A 13 -4.42 16.57 0.44
CA ALA A 13 -5.17 17.46 -0.42
C ALA A 13 -4.28 18.49 -1.11
N VAL A 14 -3.34 19.06 -0.36
CA VAL A 14 -2.41 20.08 -0.86
C VAL A 14 -1.50 19.53 -1.95
N THR A 15 -1.15 18.22 -1.93
CA THR A 15 -0.37 17.62 -3.04
C THR A 15 -1.07 17.70 -4.40
N ALA A 16 -2.39 17.89 -4.46
CA ALA A 16 -3.12 18.06 -5.72
C ALA A 16 -2.64 19.30 -6.52
N LEU A 17 -2.04 20.29 -5.86
CA LEU A 17 -1.56 21.51 -6.50
C LEU A 17 -0.35 21.28 -7.42
N TRP A 18 0.48 20.27 -7.13
CA TRP A 18 1.69 19.92 -7.91
C TRP A 18 1.72 18.45 -8.35
N SER A 19 0.62 17.73 -8.14
CA SER A 19 0.53 16.30 -8.42
C SER A 19 0.82 16.00 -9.90
N LEU A 20 1.72 15.06 -10.14
CA LEU A 20 2.02 14.52 -11.47
C LEU A 20 0.93 13.56 -11.98
N SER A 21 0.01 13.11 -11.12
CA SER A 21 -1.21 12.38 -11.51
C SER A 21 -2.44 12.85 -10.72
N PRO A 22 -3.03 14.02 -11.08
CA PRO A 22 -4.11 14.65 -10.32
C PRO A 22 -5.34 13.77 -10.13
N GLY A 23 -5.71 12.97 -11.13
CA GLY A 23 -6.84 12.03 -11.04
C GLY A 23 -6.66 11.02 -9.90
N PHE A 24 -5.49 10.38 -9.83
CA PHE A 24 -5.16 9.46 -8.74
C PHE A 24 -5.02 10.18 -7.40
N THR A 25 -4.47 11.40 -7.37
CA THR A 25 -4.41 12.23 -6.16
C THR A 25 -5.78 12.54 -5.59
N LEU A 26 -6.73 12.94 -6.43
CA LEU A 26 -8.11 13.20 -6.01
C LEU A 26 -8.79 11.93 -5.49
N LEU A 27 -8.61 10.80 -6.17
CA LEU A 27 -9.13 9.51 -5.69
C LEU A 27 -8.51 9.12 -4.34
N SER A 28 -7.21 9.35 -4.16
CA SER A 28 -6.53 9.10 -2.89
C SER A 28 -7.08 9.96 -1.76
N ILE A 29 -7.42 11.23 -2.02
CA ILE A 29 -8.01 12.14 -1.03
C ILE A 29 -9.40 11.66 -0.59
N GLN A 30 -10.19 11.09 -1.51
CA GLN A 30 -11.48 10.49 -1.15
C GLN A 30 -11.28 9.30 -0.19
N TRP A 31 -10.30 8.45 -0.49
CA TRP A 31 -9.93 7.37 0.42
C TRP A 31 -9.42 7.89 1.77
N ASP A 32 -8.67 8.98 1.81
CA ASP A 32 -8.22 9.59 3.07
C ASP A 32 -9.39 10.01 3.96
N ALA A 33 -10.49 10.46 3.38
CA ALA A 33 -11.69 10.76 4.15
C ALA A 33 -12.32 9.49 4.78
N VAL A 34 -12.30 8.36 4.06
CA VAL A 34 -12.68 7.05 4.60
C VAL A 34 -11.73 6.61 5.72
N LEU A 35 -10.42 6.83 5.57
CA LEU A 35 -9.42 6.56 6.60
C LEU A 35 -9.69 7.36 7.88
N LEU A 36 -10.03 8.64 7.75
CA LEU A 36 -10.44 9.48 8.88
C LEU A 36 -11.72 8.97 9.53
N GLY A 37 -12.69 8.51 8.72
CA GLY A 37 -13.88 7.82 9.21
C GLY A 37 -13.53 6.58 10.04
N ALA A 38 -12.59 5.76 9.58
CA ALA A 38 -12.11 4.60 10.33
C ALA A 38 -11.41 4.97 11.64
N LEU A 39 -10.63 6.05 11.65
CA LEU A 39 -10.03 6.59 12.88
C LEU A 39 -11.09 7.01 13.89
N VAL A 40 -12.16 7.68 13.45
CA VAL A 40 -13.28 8.06 14.30
C VAL A 40 -14.01 6.81 14.80
N ALA A 41 -14.31 5.86 13.92
CA ALA A 41 -14.96 4.59 14.26
C ALA A 41 -14.15 3.82 15.31
N GLY A 42 -12.83 3.73 15.16
CA GLY A 42 -11.95 3.11 16.15
C GLY A 42 -12.05 3.82 17.50
N ARG A 43 -12.05 5.15 17.51
CA ARG A 43 -12.23 5.91 18.76
C ARG A 43 -13.56 5.64 19.45
N LEU A 44 -14.63 5.35 18.71
CA LEU A 44 -15.95 5.03 19.26
C LEU A 44 -16.03 3.57 19.73
N LEU A 45 -15.37 2.67 19.02
CA LEU A 45 -15.35 1.23 19.27
C LEU A 45 -14.27 0.79 20.26
N TRP A 46 -13.66 1.74 20.98
CA TRP A 46 -12.57 1.46 21.93
C TRP A 46 -12.93 0.45 23.03
N LYS A 47 -14.22 0.30 23.36
CA LYS A 47 -14.72 -0.69 24.33
C LYS A 47 -14.80 -2.11 23.76
N LEU A 48 -14.76 -2.25 22.43
CA LEU A 48 -14.80 -3.52 21.71
C LEU A 48 -13.66 -3.58 20.67
N PRO A 49 -12.39 -3.38 21.11
CA PRO A 49 -11.30 -3.07 20.17
C PRO A 49 -10.97 -4.23 19.23
N ALA A 50 -11.23 -5.46 19.66
CA ALA A 50 -10.94 -6.64 18.89
C ALA A 50 -12.01 -6.97 17.84
N LEU A 51 -13.28 -6.58 18.06
CA LEU A 51 -14.41 -7.05 17.26
C LEU A 51 -14.35 -6.64 15.78
N PRO A 52 -14.13 -5.35 15.43
CA PRO A 52 -14.09 -4.93 14.02
C PRO A 52 -12.94 -5.57 13.24
N LEU A 53 -11.77 -5.69 13.87
CA LEU A 53 -10.60 -6.33 13.29
C LEU A 53 -10.83 -7.83 13.08
N SER A 54 -11.55 -8.49 14.01
CA SER A 54 -11.91 -9.90 13.91
C SER A 54 -12.85 -10.18 12.77
N ILE A 55 -13.90 -9.37 12.62
CA ILE A 55 -14.87 -9.54 11.54
C ILE A 55 -14.16 -9.42 10.19
N THR A 56 -13.31 -8.41 10.04
CA THR A 56 -12.56 -8.17 8.80
C THR A 56 -11.54 -9.28 8.52
N ALA A 57 -10.85 -9.78 9.54
CA ALA A 57 -9.92 -10.90 9.42
C ALA A 57 -10.66 -12.22 9.10
N ALA A 58 -11.82 -12.47 9.72
CA ALA A 58 -12.61 -13.67 9.52
C ALA A 58 -13.24 -13.72 8.13
N THR A 59 -13.78 -12.61 7.61
CA THR A 59 -14.32 -12.54 6.24
C THR A 59 -13.22 -12.77 5.20
N SER A 60 -12.04 -12.17 5.39
CA SER A 60 -10.89 -12.36 4.51
C SER A 60 -10.29 -13.77 4.63
N GLY A 61 -10.30 -14.34 5.83
CA GLY A 61 -9.88 -15.72 6.11
C GLY A 61 -10.82 -16.75 5.47
N TRP A 62 -12.13 -16.52 5.53
CA TRP A 62 -13.13 -17.35 4.84
C TRP A 62 -12.92 -17.33 3.33
N ALA A 63 -12.72 -16.14 2.74
CA ALA A 63 -12.40 -16.03 1.32
C ALA A 63 -11.09 -16.75 0.97
N SER A 64 -10.08 -16.67 1.83
CA SER A 64 -8.81 -17.40 1.68
C SER A 64 -9.01 -18.92 1.68
N LEU A 65 -9.78 -19.45 2.63
CA LEU A 65 -10.07 -20.88 2.72
C LEU A 65 -10.93 -21.38 1.56
N SER A 66 -11.87 -20.56 1.11
CA SER A 66 -12.68 -20.86 -0.09
C SER A 66 -11.81 -20.99 -1.32
N LEU A 67 -10.82 -20.09 -1.49
CA LEU A 67 -9.84 -20.18 -2.58
C LEU A 67 -9.00 -21.46 -2.50
N VAL A 68 -8.51 -21.81 -1.30
CA VAL A 68 -7.75 -23.07 -1.10
C VAL A 68 -8.62 -24.28 -1.46
N ALA A 69 -9.86 -24.32 -0.98
CA ALA A 69 -10.80 -25.42 -1.26
C ALA A 69 -11.14 -25.56 -2.75
N LEU A 70 -11.13 -24.45 -3.50
CA LEU A 70 -11.30 -24.42 -4.95
C LEU A 70 -10.02 -24.76 -5.73
N GLY A 71 -8.98 -25.27 -5.05
CA GLY A 71 -7.72 -25.65 -5.67
C GLY A 71 -6.81 -24.48 -6.01
N SER A 72 -7.11 -23.26 -5.53
CA SER A 72 -6.17 -22.15 -5.64
C SER A 72 -5.01 -22.40 -4.68
N ARG A 73 -3.95 -22.99 -5.24
CA ARG A 73 -2.65 -23.18 -4.58
C ARG A 73 -1.75 -21.94 -4.71
N PHE A 74 -2.22 -20.90 -5.40
CA PHE A 74 -1.37 -19.84 -5.89
C PHE A 74 -1.26 -18.65 -4.92
N TYR A 75 -0.03 -18.54 -4.43
CA TYR A 75 0.61 -17.36 -3.89
C TYR A 75 0.76 -16.29 -4.96
N LEU A 76 -0.02 -15.21 -4.86
CA LEU A 76 0.27 -13.96 -5.56
C LEU A 76 0.42 -12.85 -4.52
N SER A 77 1.45 -12.01 -4.67
CA SER A 77 1.56 -10.81 -3.84
C SER A 77 0.31 -9.95 -4.04
N GLY A 78 -0.32 -9.54 -2.94
CA GLY A 78 -1.62 -8.87 -2.96
C GLY A 78 -2.83 -9.80 -3.05
N SER A 79 -2.64 -11.10 -2.92
CA SER A 79 -3.74 -12.06 -2.75
C SER A 79 -4.53 -11.80 -1.47
N VAL A 80 -5.78 -12.27 -1.45
CA VAL A 80 -6.69 -12.19 -0.30
C VAL A 80 -6.05 -12.77 0.97
N MET A 81 -5.18 -13.78 0.86
CA MET A 81 -4.47 -14.40 1.99
C MET A 81 -3.50 -13.44 2.68
N TYR A 82 -2.80 -12.60 1.92
CA TYR A 82 -1.90 -11.58 2.46
C TYR A 82 -2.66 -10.50 3.21
N ILE A 83 -3.76 -10.05 2.60
CA ILE A 83 -4.64 -9.05 3.21
C ILE A 83 -5.21 -9.64 4.50
N ALA A 84 -5.74 -10.87 4.48
CA ALA A 84 -6.28 -11.55 5.65
C ALA A 84 -5.25 -11.63 6.80
N ALA A 85 -4.02 -12.03 6.51
CA ALA A 85 -2.95 -12.09 7.50
C ALA A 85 -2.59 -10.70 8.05
N ALA A 86 -2.51 -9.68 7.19
CA ALA A 86 -2.24 -8.32 7.61
C ALA A 86 -3.32 -7.77 8.57
N LEU A 87 -4.58 -8.17 8.35
CA LEU A 87 -5.71 -7.83 9.21
C LEU A 87 -5.73 -8.65 10.51
N ALA A 88 -5.26 -9.90 10.48
CA ALA A 88 -5.25 -10.80 11.62
C ALA A 88 -4.18 -10.44 12.66
N VAL A 89 -3.00 -9.97 12.23
CA VAL A 89 -1.88 -9.57 13.12
C VAL A 89 -2.32 -8.58 14.21
N PRO A 90 -2.97 -7.44 13.90
CA PRO A 90 -3.38 -6.49 14.94
C PRO A 90 -4.51 -7.02 15.85
N ALA A 91 -5.38 -7.90 15.36
CA ALA A 91 -6.42 -8.51 16.19
C ALA A 91 -5.83 -9.51 17.20
N LEU A 92 -4.79 -10.25 16.80
CA LEU A 92 -4.20 -11.32 17.59
C LEU A 92 -3.70 -10.85 18.96
N SER A 93 -2.96 -9.74 19.02
CA SER A 93 -2.44 -9.22 20.29
C SER A 93 -3.56 -8.93 21.30
N MET A 94 -4.70 -8.41 20.81
CA MET A 94 -5.86 -8.09 21.64
C MET A 94 -6.51 -9.36 22.20
N TYR A 95 -6.68 -10.41 21.40
CA TYR A 95 -7.25 -11.67 21.88
C TYR A 95 -6.32 -12.46 22.80
N VAL A 96 -5.01 -12.41 22.57
CA VAL A 96 -4.04 -13.02 23.50
C VAL A 96 -4.15 -12.37 24.88
N ALA A 97 -4.27 -11.04 24.94
CA ALA A 97 -4.45 -10.35 26.21
C ALA A 97 -5.83 -10.59 26.85
N LEU A 98 -6.91 -10.65 26.06
CA LEU A 98 -8.25 -10.99 26.55
C LEU A 98 -8.31 -12.43 27.08
N TRP A 99 -7.69 -13.37 26.38
CA TRP A 99 -7.56 -14.75 26.84
C TRP A 99 -6.87 -14.82 28.21
N TRP A 100 -5.89 -13.97 28.45
CA TRP A 100 -5.21 -13.97 29.74
C TRP A 100 -6.02 -13.33 30.88
N ARG A 101 -6.71 -12.22 30.59
CA ARG A 101 -7.30 -11.34 31.61
C ARG A 101 -8.76 -11.67 31.97
N GLN A 102 -9.47 -12.44 31.15
CA GLN A 102 -10.92 -12.61 31.27
C GLN A 102 -11.36 -13.84 32.07
N ARG A 103 -12.64 -13.83 32.48
CA ARG A 103 -13.34 -14.97 33.12
C ARG A 103 -13.53 -16.15 32.16
N ARG A 104 -13.78 -17.35 32.71
CA ARG A 104 -13.73 -18.66 32.04
C ARG A 104 -14.34 -18.75 30.62
N LEU A 105 -15.53 -18.19 30.38
CA LEU A 105 -16.19 -18.27 29.06
C LEU A 105 -15.56 -17.35 28.01
N LEU A 106 -15.37 -16.07 28.33
CA LEU A 106 -14.69 -15.11 27.44
C LEU A 106 -13.23 -15.50 27.19
N ARG A 107 -12.60 -16.13 28.19
CA ARG A 107 -11.27 -16.72 28.10
C ARG A 107 -11.21 -17.78 26.99
N LEU A 108 -12.11 -18.76 27.01
CA LEU A 108 -12.15 -19.81 25.99
C LEU A 108 -12.44 -19.24 24.60
N GLY A 109 -13.45 -18.37 24.48
CA GLY A 109 -13.78 -17.74 23.20
C GLY A 109 -12.61 -16.94 22.60
N SER A 110 -11.89 -16.20 23.45
CA SER A 110 -10.70 -15.44 23.01
C SER A 110 -9.56 -16.34 22.56
N ALA A 111 -9.36 -17.48 23.24
CA ALA A 111 -8.35 -18.47 22.83
C ALA A 111 -8.68 -19.05 21.45
N VAL A 112 -9.94 -19.44 21.22
CA VAL A 112 -10.39 -19.98 19.94
C VAL A 112 -10.19 -18.95 18.82
N VAL A 113 -10.57 -17.69 19.05
CA VAL A 113 -10.36 -16.63 18.05
C VAL A 113 -8.87 -16.39 17.80
N ALA A 114 -8.03 -16.39 18.83
CA ALA A 114 -6.57 -16.26 18.66
C ALA A 114 -5.98 -17.40 17.82
N VAL A 115 -6.44 -18.65 18.02
CA VAL A 115 -6.04 -19.81 17.21
C VAL A 115 -6.45 -19.60 15.74
N VAL A 116 -7.70 -19.18 15.48
CA VAL A 116 -8.18 -18.91 14.12
C VAL A 116 -7.37 -17.80 13.45
N LEU A 117 -7.06 -16.71 14.16
CA LEU A 117 -6.24 -15.62 13.64
C LEU A 117 -4.81 -16.08 13.32
N LEU A 118 -4.19 -16.89 14.19
CA LEU A 118 -2.89 -17.49 13.94
C LEU A 118 -2.91 -18.43 12.73
N TYR A 119 -3.99 -19.19 12.56
CA TYR A 119 -4.18 -20.03 11.40
C TYR A 119 -4.29 -19.20 10.11
N VAL A 120 -5.07 -18.11 10.11
CA VAL A 120 -5.15 -17.16 8.98
C VAL A 120 -3.78 -16.54 8.65
N ILE A 121 -2.97 -16.24 9.66
CA ILE A 121 -1.59 -15.76 9.45
C ILE A 121 -0.74 -16.88 8.83
N GLY A 122 -0.86 -18.11 9.33
CA GLY A 122 -0.13 -19.29 8.86
C GLY A 122 -0.39 -19.61 7.39
N ILE A 123 -1.65 -19.65 6.95
CA ILE A 123 -2.03 -19.98 5.56
C ILE A 123 -1.49 -18.95 4.55
N SER A 124 -1.18 -17.73 4.98
CA SER A 124 -0.58 -16.73 4.08
C SER A 124 0.89 -17.02 3.76
N ALA A 125 1.57 -17.78 4.63
CA ALA A 125 3.03 -17.93 4.67
C ALA A 125 3.79 -16.59 4.54
N SER A 126 3.17 -15.45 4.82
CA SER A 126 3.76 -14.13 4.61
C SER A 126 4.81 -13.85 5.67
N ARG A 127 6.06 -13.58 5.25
CA ARG A 127 7.13 -13.19 6.19
C ARG A 127 6.78 -11.87 6.90
N ALA A 128 6.10 -10.98 6.20
CA ALA A 128 5.61 -9.70 6.74
C ALA A 128 4.43 -9.85 7.71
N ALA A 129 3.82 -11.04 7.82
CA ALA A 129 2.85 -11.33 8.86
C ALA A 129 3.43 -12.23 9.97
N LEU A 130 4.19 -13.26 9.60
CA LEU A 130 4.80 -14.22 10.53
C LEU A 130 5.84 -13.57 11.44
N LEU A 131 6.76 -12.77 10.90
CA LEU A 131 7.81 -12.13 11.71
C LEU A 131 7.21 -11.13 12.73
N PRO A 132 6.29 -10.22 12.34
CA PRO A 132 5.61 -9.38 13.31
C PRO A 132 4.81 -10.17 14.35
N THR A 133 4.19 -11.28 13.94
CA THR A 133 3.46 -12.16 14.87
C THR A 133 4.38 -12.74 15.93
N LEU A 134 5.55 -13.28 15.55
CA LEU A 134 6.53 -13.81 16.50
C LEU A 134 7.00 -12.73 17.48
N LEU A 135 7.31 -11.53 16.98
CA LEU A 135 7.71 -10.40 17.81
C LEU A 135 6.57 -10.00 18.78
N ILE A 136 5.34 -9.86 18.28
CA ILE A 136 4.16 -9.52 19.09
C ILE A 136 3.94 -10.55 20.18
N LEU A 137 3.97 -11.85 19.87
CA LEU A 137 3.78 -12.91 20.84
C LEU A 137 4.88 -12.90 21.91
N GLY A 138 6.14 -12.70 21.51
CA GLY A 138 7.27 -12.57 22.43
C GLY A 138 7.12 -11.38 23.38
N VAL A 139 6.80 -10.19 22.85
CA VAL A 139 6.60 -8.98 23.66
C VAL A 139 5.35 -9.10 24.54
N ALA A 140 4.28 -9.72 24.03
CA ALA A 140 3.07 -9.99 24.81
C ALA A 140 3.35 -10.95 25.96
N ALA A 141 4.09 -12.04 25.74
CA ALA A 141 4.49 -12.97 26.80
C ALA A 141 5.33 -12.26 27.86
N TRP A 142 6.30 -11.43 27.46
CA TRP A 142 7.09 -10.62 28.38
C TRP A 142 6.23 -9.64 29.19
N ARG A 143 5.27 -8.96 28.56
CA ARG A 143 4.34 -8.06 29.25
C ARG A 143 3.42 -8.80 30.23
N LEU A 144 2.84 -9.93 29.82
CA LEU A 144 2.00 -10.75 30.67
C LEU A 144 2.80 -11.31 31.87
N HIS A 145 4.07 -11.67 31.67
CA HIS A 145 4.95 -12.05 32.76
C HIS A 145 5.11 -10.93 33.79
N GLY A 146 5.32 -9.70 33.34
CA GLY A 146 5.33 -8.51 34.19
C GLY A 146 3.99 -8.22 34.90
N GLU A 147 2.87 -8.72 34.37
CA GLU A 147 1.55 -8.68 35.00
C GLU A 147 1.29 -9.86 35.96
N GLY A 148 2.30 -10.71 36.22
CA GLY A 148 2.22 -11.81 37.19
C GLY A 148 1.98 -13.19 36.57
N ALA A 149 1.94 -13.31 35.23
CA ALA A 149 1.94 -14.62 34.58
C ALA A 149 3.25 -15.37 34.84
N ASN A 150 3.21 -16.67 35.15
CA ASN A 150 4.45 -17.45 35.22
C ASN A 150 4.83 -18.03 33.84
N TRP A 151 6.13 -18.28 33.62
CA TRP A 151 6.64 -18.78 32.34
C TRP A 151 6.06 -20.14 31.94
N LYS A 152 5.69 -21.00 32.90
CA LYS A 152 5.06 -22.30 32.63
C LYS A 152 3.67 -22.15 32.03
N GLN A 153 2.87 -21.21 32.54
CA GLN A 153 1.54 -20.94 32.00
C GLN A 153 1.63 -20.25 30.63
N LEU A 154 2.61 -19.37 30.44
CA LEU A 154 2.86 -18.73 29.14
C LEU A 154 3.31 -19.75 28.08
N SER A 155 4.23 -20.66 28.43
CA SER A 155 4.67 -21.72 27.52
C SER A 155 3.54 -22.70 27.20
N LEU A 156 2.75 -23.10 28.20
CA LEU A 156 1.54 -23.91 27.98
C LEU A 156 0.54 -23.19 27.08
N GLY A 157 0.35 -21.88 27.28
CA GLY A 157 -0.51 -21.07 26.43
C GLY A 157 -0.05 -21.06 24.97
N LEU A 158 1.26 -20.87 24.74
CA LEU A 158 1.83 -20.96 23.40
C LEU A 158 1.64 -22.35 22.78
N LEU A 159 1.87 -23.42 23.54
CA LEU A 159 1.65 -24.80 23.07
C LEU A 159 0.18 -25.05 22.71
N LEU A 160 -0.77 -24.50 23.48
CA LEU A 160 -2.19 -24.60 23.16
C LEU A 160 -2.56 -23.84 21.88
N LEU A 161 -1.97 -22.66 21.66
CA LEU A 161 -2.17 -21.90 20.42
C LEU A 161 -1.64 -22.68 19.22
N LEU A 162 -0.40 -23.18 19.30
CA LEU A 162 0.23 -23.95 18.23
C LEU A 162 -0.47 -25.29 17.98
N GLY A 163 -0.85 -26.00 19.04
CA GLY A 163 -1.62 -27.23 18.95
C GLY A 163 -3.01 -27.01 18.34
N GLY A 164 -3.65 -25.87 18.65
CA GLY A 164 -4.89 -25.46 18.01
C GLY A 164 -4.73 -25.19 16.51
N VAL A 165 -3.67 -24.48 16.11
CA VAL A 165 -3.36 -24.24 14.69
C VAL A 165 -3.12 -25.56 13.96
N ALA A 166 -2.32 -26.46 14.55
CA ALA A 166 -2.04 -27.78 13.99
C ALA A 166 -3.31 -28.63 13.87
N LEU A 167 -4.21 -28.55 14.85
CA LEU A 167 -5.51 -29.22 14.80
C LEU A 167 -6.37 -28.67 13.65
N ILE A 168 -6.47 -27.35 13.49
CA ILE A 168 -7.21 -26.77 12.36
C ILE A 168 -6.59 -27.21 11.04
N ASP A 169 -5.26 -27.14 10.90
CA ASP A 169 -4.57 -27.52 9.66
C ASP A 169 -4.71 -29.02 9.33
N ALA A 170 -4.84 -29.87 10.35
CA ALA A 170 -5.14 -31.30 10.17
C ALA A 170 -6.59 -31.56 9.71
N LEU A 171 -7.51 -30.65 10.03
CA LEU A 171 -8.94 -30.76 9.68
C LEU A 171 -9.28 -30.07 8.35
N VAL A 172 -8.50 -29.07 7.94
CA VAL A 172 -8.66 -28.39 6.66
C VAL A 172 -8.02 -29.21 5.54
N PHE A 173 -8.71 -29.27 4.40
CA PHE A 173 -8.23 -29.97 3.21
C PHE A 173 -6.80 -29.54 2.85
N ASP A 174 -5.98 -30.52 2.48
CA ASP A 174 -4.63 -30.31 1.95
C ASP A 174 -3.58 -29.72 2.92
N HIS A 175 -3.86 -29.58 4.23
CA HIS A 175 -2.91 -28.98 5.19
C HIS A 175 -2.41 -27.60 4.71
N ALA A 176 -3.35 -26.66 4.54
CA ALA A 176 -3.11 -25.37 3.89
C ALA A 176 -1.91 -24.59 4.46
N VAL A 177 -1.68 -24.61 5.78
CA VAL A 177 -0.53 -23.96 6.41
C VAL A 177 0.76 -24.68 6.04
N LEU A 178 0.81 -26.01 6.17
CA LEU A 178 1.98 -26.80 5.83
C LEU A 178 2.34 -26.65 4.35
N GLN A 179 1.36 -26.69 3.45
CA GLN A 179 1.58 -26.46 2.03
C GLN A 179 2.06 -25.04 1.74
N ALA A 180 1.44 -24.01 2.32
CA ALA A 180 1.85 -22.63 2.09
C ALA A 180 3.31 -22.39 2.53
N ILE A 181 3.69 -22.91 3.71
CA ILE A 181 5.07 -22.80 4.22
C ILE A 181 6.04 -23.64 3.38
N GLY A 182 5.68 -24.88 3.05
CA GLY A 182 6.49 -25.79 2.25
C GLY A 182 6.77 -25.21 0.86
N LEU A 183 5.71 -24.90 0.10
CA LEU A 183 5.80 -24.31 -1.23
C LEU A 183 6.64 -23.06 -1.23
N LYS A 184 6.42 -22.13 -0.30
CA LYS A 184 7.19 -20.89 -0.23
C LYS A 184 8.66 -21.12 0.10
N THR A 185 8.96 -22.12 0.91
CA THR A 185 10.35 -22.48 1.24
C THR A 185 11.07 -23.01 0.00
N PHE A 186 10.45 -23.95 -0.73
CA PHE A 186 11.02 -24.51 -1.95
C PHE A 186 11.10 -23.48 -3.10
N ASP A 187 10.03 -22.71 -3.35
CA ASP A 187 10.02 -21.66 -4.38
C ASP A 187 11.03 -20.56 -4.09
N THR A 188 11.17 -20.13 -2.83
CA THR A 188 12.17 -19.10 -2.50
C THR A 188 13.58 -19.63 -2.70
N LEU A 189 13.85 -20.89 -2.32
CA LEU A 189 15.16 -21.49 -2.50
C LEU A 189 15.51 -21.64 -3.99
N HIS A 190 14.53 -22.06 -4.80
CA HIS A 190 14.68 -22.19 -6.24
C HIS A 190 14.89 -20.83 -6.93
N LYS A 191 14.05 -19.83 -6.64
CA LYS A 191 14.18 -18.49 -7.23
C LYS A 191 15.45 -17.76 -6.79
N ALA A 192 15.85 -17.90 -5.52
CA ALA A 192 17.08 -17.28 -5.02
C ALA A 192 18.35 -17.81 -5.70
N THR A 193 18.31 -19.02 -6.26
CA THR A 193 19.47 -19.61 -6.96
C THR A 193 19.48 -19.35 -8.46
N GLN A 194 18.35 -19.00 -9.08
CA GLN A 194 18.27 -18.81 -10.54
C GLN A 194 17.97 -17.37 -10.99
N GLU A 195 17.19 -16.61 -10.22
CA GLU A 195 16.55 -15.38 -10.72
C GLU A 195 16.91 -14.11 -9.93
N GLY A 196 17.97 -14.13 -9.13
CA GLY A 196 18.15 -13.11 -8.09
C GLY A 196 17.07 -13.27 -7.00
N GLY A 197 17.44 -13.08 -5.75
CA GLY A 197 16.50 -13.26 -4.64
C GLY A 197 15.36 -12.24 -4.68
N ASN A 198 14.19 -12.61 -4.17
CA ASN A 198 13.05 -11.70 -3.90
C ASN A 198 13.46 -10.41 -3.14
N LEU A 199 14.58 -10.44 -2.42
CA LEU A 199 15.14 -9.28 -1.73
C LEU A 199 15.74 -8.25 -2.70
N GLU A 200 16.52 -8.68 -3.69
CA GLU A 200 17.17 -7.79 -4.66
C GLU A 200 16.14 -7.03 -5.48
N THR A 201 15.09 -7.73 -5.94
CA THR A 201 13.95 -7.11 -6.62
C THR A 201 13.27 -6.04 -5.76
N ARG A 202 13.08 -6.31 -4.46
CA ARG A 202 12.48 -5.33 -3.53
C ARG A 202 13.39 -4.14 -3.28
N LEU A 203 14.69 -4.37 -3.12
CA LEU A 203 15.66 -3.29 -2.95
C LEU A 203 15.66 -2.35 -4.17
N GLN A 204 15.49 -2.89 -5.38
CA GLN A 204 15.35 -2.08 -6.60
C GLN A 204 14.04 -1.28 -6.61
N MET A 205 12.91 -1.88 -6.22
CA MET A 205 11.65 -1.13 -6.04
C MET A 205 11.82 0.02 -5.04
N TRP A 206 12.51 -0.24 -3.93
CA TRP A 206 12.75 0.75 -2.89
C TRP A 206 13.70 1.84 -3.34
N GLU A 207 14.71 1.51 -4.16
CA GLU A 207 15.61 2.47 -4.79
C GLU A 207 14.84 3.48 -5.67
N VAL A 208 13.88 3.00 -6.48
CA VAL A 208 13.02 3.88 -7.28
C VAL A 208 12.16 4.78 -6.40
N ALA A 209 11.52 4.23 -5.37
CA ALA A 209 10.74 5.05 -4.44
C ALA A 209 11.60 6.06 -3.67
N PHE A 210 12.84 5.69 -3.33
CA PHE A 210 13.81 6.56 -2.70
C PHE A 210 14.22 7.72 -3.60
N HIS A 211 14.53 7.42 -4.86
CA HIS A 211 14.83 8.43 -5.86
C HIS A 211 13.64 9.39 -6.07
N ALA A 212 12.42 8.86 -6.13
CA ALA A 212 11.21 9.66 -6.25
C ALA A 212 11.05 10.71 -5.14
N PHE A 213 11.18 10.34 -3.85
CA PHE A 213 11.00 11.33 -2.78
C PHE A 213 12.20 12.26 -2.61
N THR A 214 13.41 11.84 -2.99
CA THR A 214 14.59 12.72 -2.93
C THR A 214 14.55 13.80 -4.03
N THR A 215 14.00 13.47 -5.20
CA THR A 215 13.76 14.43 -6.29
C THR A 215 12.53 15.29 -6.04
N HIS A 216 11.49 14.72 -5.42
CA HIS A 216 10.24 15.40 -5.11
C HIS A 216 9.97 15.37 -3.59
N PRO A 217 10.64 16.24 -2.79
CA PRO A 217 10.54 16.20 -1.33
C PRO A 217 9.12 16.49 -0.80
N PHE A 218 8.30 17.19 -1.58
CA PHE A 218 6.88 17.44 -1.31
C PHE A 218 5.95 16.37 -1.88
N GLY A 219 6.50 15.30 -2.46
CA GLY A 219 5.78 14.18 -3.04
C GLY A 219 5.34 14.41 -4.48
N LEU A 220 5.05 13.31 -5.17
CA LEU A 220 4.60 13.26 -6.56
C LEU A 220 3.10 13.57 -6.74
N GLY A 221 2.34 13.66 -5.65
CA GLY A 221 0.88 13.59 -5.64
C GLY A 221 0.43 12.35 -4.88
N SER A 222 -0.51 12.50 -3.96
CA SER A 222 -0.96 11.38 -3.11
C SER A 222 -1.48 10.19 -3.94
N GLY A 223 -0.92 8.99 -3.77
CA GLY A 223 -1.32 7.83 -4.58
C GLY A 223 -0.94 7.93 -6.06
N ALA A 224 -0.19 8.95 -6.48
CA ALA A 224 0.27 9.10 -7.86
C ALA A 224 1.42 8.12 -8.20
N TYR A 225 2.12 7.58 -7.21
CA TYR A 225 3.32 6.76 -7.43
C TYR A 225 3.11 5.68 -8.49
N GLY A 226 2.05 4.88 -8.39
CA GLY A 226 1.81 3.78 -9.32
C GLY A 226 1.62 4.21 -10.80
N ASP A 227 1.27 5.46 -11.05
CA ASP A 227 1.07 6.03 -12.40
C ASP A 227 2.34 6.70 -12.94
N VAL A 228 3.14 7.31 -12.06
CA VAL A 228 4.34 8.07 -12.46
C VAL A 228 5.66 7.40 -12.09
N PHE A 229 5.63 6.17 -11.55
CA PHE A 229 6.86 5.48 -11.13
C PHE A 229 7.84 5.33 -12.29
N GLN A 230 7.35 5.06 -13.50
CA GLN A 230 8.19 4.87 -14.68
C GLN A 230 8.96 6.14 -15.05
N SER A 231 8.34 7.31 -14.92
CA SER A 231 9.00 8.58 -15.23
C SER A 231 9.94 9.06 -14.15
N THR A 232 9.81 8.52 -12.94
CA THR A 232 10.72 8.75 -11.82
C THR A 232 11.82 7.71 -11.72
N GLN A 233 11.97 6.83 -12.73
CA GLN A 233 13.09 5.89 -12.73
C GLN A 233 14.39 6.57 -13.13
N ALA A 234 15.40 6.44 -12.29
CA ALA A 234 16.78 6.76 -12.66
C ALA A 234 17.49 5.58 -13.36
N TRP A 235 16.99 4.35 -13.14
CA TRP A 235 17.61 3.12 -13.60
C TRP A 235 16.53 2.15 -14.09
N PRO A 236 16.34 1.99 -15.42
CA PRO A 236 15.22 1.24 -16.02
C PRO A 236 15.46 -0.26 -16.02
N VAL A 237 15.77 -0.75 -14.84
CA VAL A 237 16.31 -2.06 -14.57
C VAL A 237 15.21 -3.01 -14.10
N TYR A 238 14.28 -2.47 -13.32
CA TYR A 238 13.13 -3.19 -12.81
C TYR A 238 11.89 -2.29 -12.82
N TYR A 239 10.79 -2.82 -13.34
CA TYR A 239 9.53 -2.09 -13.46
C TYR A 239 8.51 -2.67 -12.49
N SER A 240 8.21 -1.91 -11.44
CA SER A 240 7.05 -2.18 -10.60
C SER A 240 6.36 -0.88 -10.22
N ARG A 241 5.07 -0.83 -10.54
CA ARG A 241 4.13 0.20 -10.08
C ARG A 241 3.83 0.12 -8.58
N PHE A 242 4.44 -0.83 -7.88
CA PHE A 242 4.17 -1.16 -6.49
C PHE A 242 5.49 -1.19 -5.71
N VAL A 243 5.59 -0.42 -4.62
CA VAL A 243 6.82 -0.31 -3.81
C VAL A 243 7.02 -1.50 -2.86
N HIS A 244 5.94 -2.23 -2.55
CA HIS A 244 5.95 -3.27 -1.50
C HIS A 244 6.36 -2.73 -0.12
N ASN A 245 6.13 -1.44 0.10
CA ASN A 245 6.38 -0.75 1.35
C ASN A 245 5.49 0.51 1.39
N THR A 246 4.47 0.49 2.25
CA THR A 246 3.50 1.59 2.33
C THR A 246 4.15 2.89 2.83
N PHE A 247 5.20 2.80 3.65
CA PHE A 247 5.93 3.99 4.11
C PHE A 247 6.71 4.66 2.98
N LEU A 248 7.46 3.89 2.20
CA LEU A 248 8.17 4.41 1.03
C LEU A 248 7.20 4.97 -0.01
N GLU A 249 6.06 4.30 -0.23
CA GLU A 249 5.06 4.80 -1.17
C GLU A 249 4.36 6.08 -0.66
N THR A 250 4.07 6.16 0.64
CA THR A 250 3.56 7.38 1.28
C THR A 250 4.56 8.52 1.18
N LEU A 251 5.85 8.22 1.35
CA LEU A 251 6.92 9.21 1.26
C LEU A 251 7.13 9.69 -0.18
N ALA A 252 7.14 8.78 -1.16
CA ALA A 252 7.24 9.12 -2.59
C ALA A 252 6.02 9.90 -3.10
N SER A 253 4.81 9.48 -2.72
CA SER A 253 3.57 10.12 -3.18
C SER A 253 3.25 11.42 -2.44
N GLY A 254 3.36 11.38 -1.11
CA GLY A 254 2.90 12.44 -0.20
C GLY A 254 3.99 13.36 0.34
N GLY A 255 5.27 13.02 0.11
CA GLY A 255 6.40 13.76 0.63
C GLY A 255 6.62 13.62 2.14
N PHE A 256 7.64 14.32 2.64
CA PHE A 256 8.05 14.25 4.04
C PHE A 256 6.97 14.69 5.02
N LEU A 257 6.17 15.71 4.66
CA LEU A 257 5.12 16.25 5.54
C LEU A 257 4.02 15.22 5.81
N ARG A 258 3.52 14.58 4.75
CA ARG A 258 2.48 13.56 4.86
C ARG A 258 3.00 12.31 5.57
N PHE A 259 4.21 11.86 5.22
CA PHE A 259 4.86 10.74 5.91
C PHE A 259 5.09 11.03 7.41
N GLY A 260 5.55 12.23 7.74
CA GLY A 260 5.73 12.69 9.12
C GLY A 260 4.41 12.71 9.89
N ALA A 261 3.32 13.18 9.29
CA ALA A 261 1.99 13.14 9.90
C ALA A 261 1.54 11.70 10.21
N LEU A 262 1.77 10.74 9.30
CA LEU A 262 1.47 9.34 9.55
C LEU A 262 2.30 8.76 10.70
N CYS A 263 3.61 8.95 10.68
CA CYS A 263 4.51 8.45 11.73
C CYS A 263 4.14 9.04 13.09
N TRP A 264 3.85 10.33 13.14
CA TRP A 264 3.45 11.02 14.35
C TRP A 264 2.11 10.51 14.89
N LEU A 265 1.11 10.34 14.01
CA LEU A 265 -0.20 9.81 14.38
C LEU A 265 -0.08 8.41 15.00
N LEU A 266 0.68 7.55 14.33
CA LEU A 266 0.97 6.20 14.78
C LEU A 266 1.71 6.19 16.13
N TRP A 267 2.72 7.06 16.28
CA TRP A 267 3.52 7.17 17.51
C TRP A 267 2.68 7.63 18.71
N GLN A 268 1.81 8.62 18.51
CA GLN A 268 0.91 9.09 19.57
C GLN A 268 0.01 7.96 20.08
N ALA A 269 -0.61 7.22 19.16
CA ALA A 269 -1.47 6.09 19.50
C ALA A 269 -0.69 4.97 20.21
N PHE A 270 0.54 4.68 19.76
CA PHE A 270 1.43 3.72 20.40
C PHE A 270 1.78 4.13 21.83
N GLN A 271 2.30 5.35 22.05
CA GLN A 271 2.70 5.84 23.37
C GLN A 271 1.53 5.83 24.36
N HIS A 272 0.36 6.29 23.90
CA HIS A 272 -0.84 6.29 24.72
C HIS A 272 -1.28 4.87 25.12
N SER A 273 -1.30 3.95 24.16
CA SER A 273 -1.72 2.57 24.39
C SER A 273 -0.72 1.79 25.24
N TRP A 274 0.58 1.98 25.00
CA TRP A 274 1.66 1.21 25.64
C TRP A 274 1.78 1.48 27.13
N ARG A 275 1.49 2.70 27.57
CA ARG A 275 1.56 3.13 28.98
C ARG A 275 0.29 2.84 29.78
N SER A 276 -0.71 2.20 29.17
CA SER A 276 -1.99 1.90 29.80
C SER A 276 -2.28 0.40 29.79
N ALA A 277 -3.42 0.01 30.39
CA ALA A 277 -3.93 -1.36 30.26
C ALA A 277 -4.19 -1.78 28.80
N ARG A 278 -4.14 -0.83 27.85
CA ARG A 278 -4.35 -1.03 26.41
C ARG A 278 -3.05 -1.35 25.65
N TRP A 279 -1.97 -1.77 26.30
CA TRP A 279 -0.76 -2.20 25.59
C TRP A 279 -0.98 -3.25 24.48
N PRO A 280 -2.03 -4.10 24.49
CA PRO A 280 -2.30 -4.98 23.34
C PRO A 280 -2.58 -4.22 22.04
N VAL A 281 -3.20 -3.03 22.14
CA VAL A 281 -3.41 -2.12 20.99
C VAL A 281 -2.08 -1.50 20.54
N ALA A 282 -1.16 -1.22 21.46
CA ALA A 282 0.19 -0.77 21.08
C ALA A 282 0.94 -1.86 20.29
N LEU A 283 0.82 -3.12 20.69
CA LEU A 283 1.38 -4.24 19.91
C LEU A 283 0.69 -4.42 18.57
N ALA A 284 -0.62 -4.19 18.49
CA ALA A 284 -1.35 -4.18 17.23
C ALA A 284 -0.79 -3.13 16.26
N LEU A 285 -0.51 -1.92 16.77
CA LEU A 285 0.13 -0.85 16.01
C LEU A 285 1.54 -1.24 15.53
N VAL A 286 2.36 -1.86 16.39
CA VAL A 286 3.68 -2.38 15.99
C VAL A 286 3.56 -3.42 14.87
N GLY A 287 2.58 -4.32 14.96
CA GLY A 287 2.29 -5.30 13.91
C GLY A 287 1.98 -4.64 12.57
N ILE A 288 1.13 -3.61 12.60
CA ILE A 288 0.78 -2.82 11.42
C ILE A 288 2.02 -2.10 10.87
N TRP A 289 2.87 -1.51 11.71
CA TRP A 289 4.09 -0.83 11.25
C TRP A 289 5.03 -1.76 10.52
N LEU A 290 5.34 -2.90 11.15
CA LEU A 290 6.24 -3.87 10.55
C LEU A 290 5.66 -4.41 9.25
N ASN A 291 4.35 -4.62 9.18
CA ASN A 291 3.70 -5.03 7.96
C ASN A 291 3.82 -3.97 6.85
N MET A 292 3.57 -2.70 7.17
CA MET A 292 3.74 -1.56 6.25
C MET A 292 5.20 -1.37 5.79
N CYS A 293 6.18 -1.71 6.63
CA CYS A 293 7.61 -1.69 6.28
C CYS A 293 8.01 -2.83 5.35
N PHE A 294 7.49 -4.03 5.56
CA PHE A 294 8.06 -5.24 4.97
C PHE A 294 7.28 -5.79 3.78
N ASP A 295 5.94 -5.77 3.76
CA ASP A 295 5.16 -6.24 2.60
C ASP A 295 3.63 -6.09 2.74
N VAL A 296 3.01 -5.13 2.04
CA VAL A 296 1.66 -5.32 1.46
C VAL A 296 1.53 -4.47 0.20
N THR A 297 1.31 -5.10 -0.95
CA THR A 297 0.88 -4.43 -2.18
C THR A 297 -0.44 -4.96 -2.68
N GLY A 298 -1.14 -4.12 -3.44
CA GLY A 298 -2.41 -4.43 -4.09
C GLY A 298 -3.63 -3.79 -3.43
N ASN A 299 -3.55 -3.36 -2.17
CA ASN A 299 -4.71 -2.78 -1.47
C ASN A 299 -4.34 -1.81 -0.34
N ILE A 300 -3.52 -0.79 -0.66
CA ILE A 300 -3.08 0.27 0.27
C ILE A 300 -4.25 0.88 1.06
N PRO A 301 -5.43 1.14 0.45
CA PRO A 301 -6.58 1.63 1.21
C PRO A 301 -6.98 0.70 2.36
N SER A 302 -6.95 -0.62 2.16
CA SER A 302 -7.37 -1.59 3.18
C SER A 302 -6.40 -1.69 4.36
N THR A 303 -5.09 -1.73 4.10
CA THR A 303 -4.08 -1.75 5.17
C THR A 303 -4.09 -0.44 5.96
N LEU A 304 -4.19 0.70 5.26
CA LEU A 304 -4.33 2.00 5.91
C LEU A 304 -5.64 2.13 6.69
N LEU A 305 -6.73 1.55 6.21
CA LEU A 305 -8.02 1.56 6.91
C LEU A 305 -7.88 0.91 8.29
N VAL A 306 -7.22 -0.25 8.36
CA VAL A 306 -6.94 -0.94 9.61
C VAL A 306 -5.92 -0.21 10.47
N ALA A 307 -4.91 0.41 9.87
CA ALA A 307 -3.98 1.29 10.59
C ALA A 307 -4.74 2.43 11.29
N PHE A 308 -5.58 3.16 10.56
CA PHE A 308 -6.35 4.29 11.09
C PHE A 308 -7.39 3.84 12.11
N LEU A 309 -8.07 2.71 11.88
CA LEU A 309 -8.98 2.10 12.85
C LEU A 309 -8.25 1.77 14.15
N THR A 310 -7.08 1.13 14.07
CA THR A 310 -6.27 0.74 15.23
C THR A 310 -5.68 1.95 15.97
N VAL A 311 -5.27 2.98 15.23
CA VAL A 311 -4.91 4.29 15.79
C VAL A 311 -6.09 4.88 16.56
N GLY A 312 -7.29 4.84 15.98
CA GLY A 312 -8.52 5.29 16.62
C GLY A 312 -8.77 4.57 17.95
N LEU A 313 -8.65 3.24 17.94
CA LEU A 313 -8.76 2.41 19.15
C LEU A 313 -7.72 2.84 20.20
N GLY A 314 -6.48 3.06 19.78
CA GLY A 314 -5.38 3.48 20.65
C GLY A 314 -5.55 4.89 21.23
N LEU A 315 -6.27 5.78 20.53
CA LEU A 315 -6.57 7.15 20.96
C LEU A 315 -7.96 7.28 21.65
N GLY A 316 -8.64 6.16 21.92
CA GLY A 316 -9.93 6.11 22.62
C GLY A 316 -9.90 6.77 24.01
N ALA A 317 -11.05 7.26 24.49
CA ALA A 317 -11.13 8.06 25.72
C ALA A 317 -10.52 7.35 26.96
N ASN A 318 -9.80 8.10 27.80
CA ASN A 318 -9.29 7.63 29.09
C ASN A 318 -10.43 7.49 30.11
N GLU A 319 -10.52 6.36 30.81
CA GLU A 319 -11.42 6.20 31.99
C GLU A 319 -11.12 7.26 33.07
N THR A 320 -9.87 7.73 33.18
CA THR A 320 -9.46 8.73 34.18
C THR A 320 -9.88 10.16 33.86
N VAL A 321 -10.24 10.49 32.61
CA VAL A 321 -10.75 11.82 32.25
C VAL A 321 -12.27 11.91 32.49
N GLU A 322 -12.97 10.79 32.53
CA GLU A 322 -14.42 10.75 32.79
C GLU A 322 -14.80 11.01 34.24
N ILE A 323 -13.91 10.73 35.20
CA ILE A 323 -14.20 10.91 36.64
C ILE A 323 -14.01 12.37 37.10
N ARG A 324 -13.19 13.18 36.41
CA ARG A 324 -12.92 14.59 36.79
C ARG A 324 -13.68 15.64 35.98
N ALA A 325 -14.41 15.23 34.95
CA ALA A 325 -15.06 16.15 34.02
C ALA A 325 -16.59 16.11 34.15
N THR A 326 -17.14 15.73 35.30
CA THR A 326 -18.59 15.54 35.51
C THR A 326 -19.44 16.81 35.34
N GLU A 327 -18.86 18.02 35.32
CA GLU A 327 -19.62 19.25 35.06
C GLU A 327 -19.36 19.88 33.69
N THR A 328 -18.12 19.85 33.18
CA THR A 328 -17.78 20.41 31.85
C THR A 328 -18.04 19.44 30.69
N SER A 329 -18.23 18.14 30.96
CA SER A 329 -18.42 17.10 29.93
C SER A 329 -19.80 17.08 29.30
N ALA A 330 -20.84 17.64 29.93
CA ALA A 330 -22.18 17.60 29.35
C ALA A 330 -22.28 18.44 28.06
N GLN A 331 -21.62 19.60 28.03
CA GLN A 331 -21.55 20.44 26.83
C GLN A 331 -20.63 19.85 25.75
N ILE A 332 -19.46 19.32 26.13
CA ILE A 332 -18.51 18.73 25.18
C ILE A 332 -19.05 17.41 24.60
N ARG A 333 -19.71 16.54 25.40
CA ARG A 333 -20.40 15.33 24.92
C ARG A 333 -21.59 15.63 24.01
N ARG A 334 -22.29 16.75 24.20
CA ARG A 334 -23.36 17.18 23.27
C ARG A 334 -22.80 17.75 21.96
N ALA A 335 -21.62 18.38 21.98
CA ALA A 335 -20.99 18.96 20.79
C ALA A 335 -20.16 17.96 19.95
N THR A 336 -19.66 16.88 20.54
CA THR A 336 -18.84 15.88 19.83
C THR A 336 -19.58 15.11 18.72
N PRO A 337 -20.81 14.61 18.93
CA PRO A 337 -21.56 13.96 17.85
C PRO A 337 -21.94 14.95 16.76
N THR A 338 -22.21 16.22 17.09
CA THR A 338 -22.51 17.28 16.13
C THR A 338 -21.30 17.65 15.29
N LEU A 339 -20.10 17.76 15.88
CA LEU A 339 -18.86 18.02 15.14
C LEU A 339 -18.41 16.81 14.32
N ALA A 340 -18.62 15.59 14.80
CA ALA A 340 -18.37 14.36 14.03
C ALA A 340 -19.37 14.21 12.86
N ALA A 341 -20.64 14.52 13.09
CA ALA A 341 -21.68 14.55 12.05
C ALA A 341 -21.43 15.68 11.05
N LEU A 342 -21.05 16.88 11.49
CA LEU A 342 -20.67 18.00 10.63
C LEU A 342 -19.42 17.68 9.81
N SER A 343 -18.40 17.06 10.39
CA SER A 343 -17.23 16.63 9.62
C SER A 343 -17.55 15.51 8.64
N GLY A 344 -18.41 14.55 9.01
CA GLY A 344 -18.96 13.55 8.10
C GLY A 344 -19.77 14.18 6.97
N LEU A 345 -20.64 15.15 7.27
CA LEU A 345 -21.43 15.89 6.30
C LEU A 345 -20.59 16.80 5.41
N VAL A 346 -19.52 17.42 5.92
CA VAL A 346 -18.56 18.20 5.12
C VAL A 346 -17.79 17.27 4.19
N VAL A 347 -17.34 16.10 4.66
CA VAL A 347 -16.72 15.09 3.80
C VAL A 347 -17.69 14.63 2.71
N ILE A 348 -18.93 14.29 3.08
CA ILE A 348 -19.96 13.86 2.13
C ILE A 348 -20.31 14.99 1.17
N ALA A 349 -20.49 16.22 1.64
CA ALA A 349 -20.82 17.38 0.81
C ALA A 349 -19.68 17.77 -0.12
N VAL A 350 -18.42 17.74 0.32
CA VAL A 350 -17.24 17.94 -0.53
C VAL A 350 -17.14 16.82 -1.56
N THR A 351 -17.36 15.56 -1.14
CA THR A 351 -17.36 14.41 -2.06
C THR A 351 -18.47 14.53 -3.09
N LEU A 352 -19.69 14.85 -2.69
CA LEU A 352 -20.87 14.99 -3.56
C LEU A 352 -20.77 16.22 -4.46
N ALA A 353 -20.37 17.38 -3.95
CA ALA A 353 -20.15 18.59 -4.75
C ALA A 353 -19.02 18.39 -5.78
N TRP A 354 -18.03 17.54 -5.47
CA TRP A 354 -16.95 17.19 -6.39
C TRP A 354 -17.32 16.09 -7.39
N TRP A 355 -18.24 15.19 -7.03
CA TRP A 355 -18.79 14.16 -7.91
C TRP A 355 -19.91 14.68 -8.81
N TRP A 356 -20.49 15.84 -8.47
CA TRP A 356 -21.56 16.50 -9.21
C TRP A 356 -21.09 16.87 -10.62
N PRO A 357 -21.81 16.48 -11.68
CA PRO A 357 -21.35 16.68 -13.05
C PRO A 357 -21.65 18.11 -13.48
N HIS A 358 -20.66 18.81 -14.03
CA HIS A 358 -20.94 20.01 -14.84
C HIS A 358 -20.46 19.94 -16.28
N ASP A 359 -19.46 19.12 -16.63
CA ASP A 359 -19.08 18.86 -18.02
C ASP A 359 -18.07 17.69 -18.09
N ILE A 360 -18.29 16.71 -18.96
CA ILE A 360 -17.37 15.58 -19.20
C ILE A 360 -16.02 16.08 -19.75
N GLN A 361 -16.02 17.13 -20.58
CA GLN A 361 -14.80 17.70 -21.15
C GLN A 361 -13.96 18.43 -20.09
N GLN A 362 -14.58 19.26 -19.24
CA GLN A 362 -13.88 19.82 -18.10
C GLN A 362 -13.46 18.76 -17.09
N GLN A 363 -14.25 17.71 -16.85
CA GLN A 363 -13.83 16.60 -15.99
C GLN A 363 -12.60 15.86 -16.53
N ALA A 364 -12.46 15.65 -17.85
CA ALA A 364 -11.27 15.04 -18.43
C ALA A 364 -9.99 15.90 -18.24
N ILE A 365 -10.15 17.23 -18.22
CA ILE A 365 -9.08 18.22 -18.03
C ILE A 365 -8.76 18.43 -16.55
N TRP A 366 -9.78 18.56 -15.69
CA TRP A 366 -9.69 18.83 -14.25
C TRP A 366 -9.36 17.59 -13.42
N ARG A 367 -9.88 16.42 -13.80
CA ARG A 367 -9.50 15.12 -13.20
C ARG A 367 -8.22 14.57 -13.80
N GLY A 368 -7.42 15.43 -14.45
CA GLY A 368 -6.22 15.14 -15.22
C GLY A 368 -5.76 13.71 -15.13
N MET A 369 -5.80 13.01 -16.27
CA MET A 369 -5.21 11.68 -16.48
C MET A 369 -6.07 10.49 -16.02
N TRP A 370 -7.10 10.19 -16.79
CA TRP A 370 -7.44 8.79 -17.06
C TRP A 370 -7.24 8.57 -18.57
N PRO A 371 -6.12 7.95 -19.02
CA PRO A 371 -5.85 7.78 -20.45
C PRO A 371 -7.03 7.15 -21.24
N PRO A 372 -7.71 6.11 -20.75
CA PRO A 372 -8.99 5.65 -21.32
C PRO A 372 -10.11 6.70 -21.45
N ALA A 373 -10.26 7.66 -20.52
CA ALA A 373 -11.28 8.70 -20.64
C ALA A 373 -10.94 9.69 -21.78
N ILE A 374 -9.67 10.09 -21.91
CA ILE A 374 -9.23 10.95 -23.02
C ILE A 374 -9.34 10.20 -24.36
N ALA A 375 -9.04 8.91 -24.37
CA ALA A 375 -9.20 8.06 -25.55
C ALA A 375 -10.67 7.92 -26.02
N SER A 376 -11.65 8.22 -25.15
CA SER A 376 -13.08 8.23 -25.48
C SER A 376 -13.57 9.56 -26.10
N ILE A 377 -12.78 10.63 -26.03
CA ILE A 377 -13.13 11.94 -26.60
C ILE A 377 -12.99 11.90 -28.13
N PRO A 378 -13.91 12.49 -28.92
CA PRO A 378 -13.77 12.63 -30.37
C PRO A 378 -12.42 13.20 -30.79
N SER A 379 -11.89 12.75 -31.93
CA SER A 379 -10.54 13.12 -32.40
C SER A 379 -10.35 14.62 -32.63
N SER A 380 -11.40 15.35 -33.03
CA SER A 380 -11.38 16.81 -33.26
C SER A 380 -11.02 17.59 -31.99
N ASP A 381 -11.49 17.13 -30.84
CA ASP A 381 -11.35 17.84 -29.57
C ASP A 381 -10.17 17.30 -28.75
N ARG A 382 -9.69 16.09 -29.10
CA ARG A 382 -8.66 15.38 -28.35
C ARG A 382 -7.29 16.05 -28.43
N GLU A 383 -6.92 16.58 -29.59
CA GLU A 383 -5.56 17.05 -29.84
C GLU A 383 -5.18 18.33 -29.05
N PRO A 384 -6.03 19.39 -29.00
CA PRO A 384 -5.78 20.54 -28.13
C PRO A 384 -5.72 20.15 -26.65
N LEU A 385 -6.53 19.18 -26.24
CA LEU A 385 -6.58 18.70 -24.86
C LEU A 385 -5.33 17.90 -24.50
N LEU A 386 -4.90 16.97 -25.35
CA LEU A 386 -3.66 16.22 -25.16
C LEU A 386 -2.45 17.14 -25.12
N THR A 387 -2.38 18.13 -26.00
CA THR A 387 -1.29 19.10 -26.01
C THR A 387 -1.23 19.89 -24.70
N ARG A 388 -2.36 20.41 -24.20
CA ARG A 388 -2.41 21.09 -22.89
C ARG A 388 -2.09 20.16 -21.73
N ALA A 389 -2.54 18.91 -21.80
CA ALA A 389 -2.30 17.91 -20.76
C ALA A 389 -0.82 17.54 -20.67
N VAL A 390 -0.18 17.25 -21.82
CA VAL A 390 1.27 16.95 -21.88
C VAL A 390 2.11 18.16 -21.49
N SER A 391 1.72 19.38 -21.88
CA SER A 391 2.46 20.58 -21.46
C SER A 391 2.41 20.81 -19.95
N ARG A 392 1.29 20.43 -19.31
CA ARG A 392 1.12 20.57 -17.85
C ARG A 392 1.76 19.41 -17.09
N PHE A 393 1.81 18.22 -17.69
CA PHE A 393 2.26 16.99 -17.05
C PHE A 393 3.18 16.20 -17.98
N PRO A 394 4.36 16.75 -18.26
CA PRO A 394 5.29 16.18 -19.23
C PRO A 394 5.75 14.76 -18.84
N ASP A 395 5.74 14.44 -17.55
CA ASP A 395 6.27 13.17 -17.02
C ASP A 395 5.24 12.03 -17.00
N SER A 396 4.00 12.26 -17.46
CA SER A 396 2.99 11.18 -17.49
C SER A 396 3.16 10.31 -18.74
N ILE A 397 3.66 9.08 -18.56
CA ILE A 397 3.83 8.12 -19.68
C ILE A 397 2.51 7.82 -20.37
N GLY A 398 1.42 7.69 -19.62
CA GLY A 398 0.09 7.46 -20.19
C GLY A 398 -0.35 8.58 -21.14
N LEU A 399 -0.11 9.84 -20.77
CA LEU A 399 -0.38 10.99 -21.63
C LEU A 399 0.56 11.05 -22.82
N GLN A 400 1.86 10.83 -22.62
CA GLN A 400 2.85 10.80 -23.70
C GLN A 400 2.47 9.76 -24.76
N LYS A 401 2.07 8.55 -24.35
CA LYS A 401 1.62 7.49 -25.27
C LYS A 401 0.42 7.93 -26.11
N LEU A 402 -0.58 8.55 -25.50
CA LEU A 402 -1.76 9.04 -26.22
C LEU A 402 -1.40 10.19 -27.18
N TRP A 403 -0.55 11.12 -26.76
CA TRP A 403 -0.11 12.27 -27.55
C TRP A 403 0.78 11.86 -28.72
N ILE A 404 1.67 10.89 -28.54
CA ILE A 404 2.45 10.30 -29.64
C ILE A 404 1.52 9.56 -30.60
N ALA A 405 0.56 8.79 -30.08
CA ALA A 405 -0.37 8.01 -30.90
C ALA A 405 -1.32 8.87 -31.74
N SER A 406 -1.61 10.11 -31.33
CA SER A 406 -2.45 11.03 -32.10
C SER A 406 -1.72 11.74 -33.25
N ALA A 407 -0.39 11.60 -33.35
CA ALA A 407 0.41 12.22 -34.41
C ALA A 407 0.87 11.21 -35.49
N SER A 408 1.15 11.75 -36.68
CA SER A 408 1.70 11.01 -37.83
C SER A 408 2.88 11.75 -38.45
N GLY A 409 3.73 11.04 -39.21
CA GLY A 409 4.84 11.63 -39.97
C GLY A 409 5.85 12.37 -39.09
N SER A 410 6.25 13.57 -39.52
CA SER A 410 7.24 14.41 -38.81
C SER A 410 6.76 14.86 -37.43
N GLN A 411 5.46 15.08 -37.24
CA GLN A 411 4.90 15.42 -35.92
C GLN A 411 5.10 14.26 -34.94
N ARG A 412 4.89 13.02 -35.38
CA ARG A 412 5.10 11.84 -34.52
C ARG A 412 6.56 11.71 -34.12
N GLU A 413 7.48 11.91 -35.08
CA GLU A 413 8.92 11.92 -34.82
C GLU A 413 9.29 12.97 -33.75
N GLN A 414 8.79 14.21 -33.90
CA GLN A 414 9.04 15.27 -32.93
C GLN A 414 8.55 14.91 -31.53
N ARG A 415 7.33 14.35 -31.42
CA ARG A 415 6.74 13.94 -30.13
C ARG A 415 7.52 12.81 -29.47
N LEU A 416 7.92 11.81 -30.26
CA LEU A 416 8.76 10.71 -29.79
C LEU A 416 10.11 11.24 -29.29
N ASN A 417 10.75 12.13 -30.05
CA ASN A 417 12.00 12.77 -29.64
C ASN A 417 11.84 13.55 -28.32
N THR A 418 10.78 14.36 -28.20
CA THR A 418 10.45 15.06 -26.94
C THR A 418 10.26 14.08 -25.78
N ALA A 419 9.51 13.00 -25.97
CA ALA A 419 9.29 12.00 -24.92
C ALA A 419 10.59 11.30 -24.48
N THR A 420 11.49 10.98 -25.41
CA THR A 420 12.80 10.39 -25.09
C THR A 420 13.73 11.34 -24.32
N GLN A 421 13.53 12.65 -24.45
CA GLN A 421 14.30 13.67 -23.72
C GLN A 421 13.74 13.93 -22.32
N ILE A 422 12.41 13.96 -22.19
CA ILE A 422 11.73 14.22 -20.91
C ILE A 422 11.80 12.98 -20.01
N ILE A 423 11.54 11.80 -20.57
CA ILE A 423 11.44 10.55 -19.82
C ILE A 423 12.42 9.48 -20.37
N PRO A 424 13.75 9.73 -20.31
CA PRO A 424 14.75 8.91 -20.99
C PRO A 424 14.81 7.46 -20.49
N TYR A 425 14.32 7.19 -19.27
CA TYR A 425 14.31 5.87 -18.65
C TYR A 425 12.89 5.28 -18.50
N GLY A 426 11.86 6.00 -18.94
CA GLY A 426 10.48 5.60 -18.68
C GLY A 426 10.01 4.41 -19.50
N ASP A 427 10.32 4.41 -20.80
CA ASP A 427 9.84 3.39 -21.73
C ASP A 427 10.78 3.26 -22.95
N ALA A 428 11.47 2.12 -23.06
CA ALA A 428 12.37 1.86 -24.19
C ALA A 428 11.63 1.86 -25.54
N SER A 429 10.31 1.58 -25.54
CA SER A 429 9.52 1.58 -26.77
C SER A 429 9.45 2.96 -27.43
N PHE A 430 9.68 4.06 -26.71
CA PHE A 430 9.77 5.38 -27.32
C PHE A 430 11.01 5.51 -28.22
N PHE A 431 12.16 5.01 -27.77
CA PHE A 431 13.38 5.01 -28.58
C PHE A 431 13.22 4.11 -29.81
N LEU A 432 12.66 2.91 -29.63
CA LEU A 432 12.46 1.97 -30.73
C LEU A 432 11.48 2.50 -31.78
N GLN A 433 10.37 3.11 -31.32
CA GLN A 433 9.41 3.75 -32.22
C GLN A 433 10.03 4.97 -32.93
N LEU A 434 10.88 5.75 -32.25
CA LEU A 434 11.57 6.89 -32.86
C LEU A 434 12.54 6.43 -33.95
N ALA A 435 13.35 5.41 -33.67
CA ALA A 435 14.28 4.83 -34.65
C ALA A 435 13.52 4.27 -35.86
N GLN A 436 12.41 3.56 -35.65
CA GLN A 436 11.56 3.07 -36.73
C GLN A 436 10.97 4.23 -37.57
N GLN A 437 10.47 5.29 -36.92
CA GLN A 437 9.94 6.47 -37.60
C GLN A 437 11.02 7.18 -38.43
N GLN A 438 12.24 7.32 -37.90
CA GLN A 438 13.38 7.90 -38.60
C GLN A 438 13.77 7.08 -39.84
N ARG A 439 13.78 5.74 -39.74
CA ARG A 439 14.01 4.85 -40.90
C ARG A 439 12.94 5.04 -41.99
N GLN A 440 11.67 5.13 -41.60
CA GLN A 440 10.56 5.38 -42.54
C GLN A 440 10.70 6.72 -43.27
N LEU A 441 11.33 7.70 -42.63
CA LEU A 441 11.63 9.01 -43.21
C LEU A 441 12.98 9.07 -43.96
N GLY A 442 13.67 7.93 -44.13
CA GLY A 442 14.95 7.83 -44.83
C GLY A 442 16.18 8.27 -44.01
N GLN A 443 16.02 8.51 -42.70
CA GLN A 443 17.06 9.03 -41.81
C GLN A 443 17.84 7.92 -41.10
N SER A 444 18.49 7.02 -41.86
CA SER A 444 19.13 5.82 -41.31
C SER A 444 20.21 6.10 -40.25
N ALA A 445 20.98 7.18 -40.39
CA ALA A 445 22.01 7.57 -39.42
C ALA A 445 21.41 8.02 -38.08
N ALA A 446 20.31 8.78 -38.11
CA ALA A 446 19.61 9.21 -36.89
C ALA A 446 18.98 8.02 -36.16
N ALA A 447 18.39 7.08 -36.90
CA ALA A 447 17.85 5.85 -36.31
C ALA A 447 18.91 5.04 -35.56
N ALA A 448 20.09 4.86 -36.15
CA ALA A 448 21.20 4.16 -35.51
C ALA A 448 21.68 4.86 -34.22
N GLN A 449 21.70 6.20 -34.20
CA GLN A 449 22.02 6.97 -33.00
C GLN A 449 20.96 6.79 -31.91
N THR A 450 19.68 6.84 -32.27
CA THR A 450 18.57 6.61 -31.33
C THR A 450 18.63 5.23 -30.68
N GLU A 451 18.96 4.19 -31.45
CA GLU A 451 19.14 2.83 -30.92
C GLU A 451 20.36 2.70 -30.01
N ALA A 452 21.48 3.35 -30.36
CA ALA A 452 22.64 3.42 -29.49
C ALA A 452 22.31 4.11 -28.17
N LEU A 453 21.50 5.18 -28.21
CA LEU A 453 21.01 5.87 -27.04
C LEU A 453 20.10 4.96 -26.19
N CYS A 454 19.18 4.19 -26.81
CA CYS A 454 18.41 3.16 -26.08
C CYS A 454 19.34 2.20 -25.34
N ARG A 455 20.32 1.61 -26.04
CA ARG A 455 21.26 0.66 -25.44
C ARG A 455 22.04 1.28 -24.27
N SER A 456 22.40 2.56 -24.35
CA SER A 456 23.09 3.26 -23.27
C SER A 456 22.23 3.46 -22.00
N HIS A 457 20.92 3.66 -22.17
CA HIS A 457 19.98 3.88 -21.07
C HIS A 457 19.47 2.56 -20.47
N PHE A 458 19.14 1.59 -21.31
CA PHE A 458 18.48 0.33 -20.94
C PHE A 458 19.39 -0.91 -20.94
N GLY A 459 20.63 -0.80 -21.44
CA GLY A 459 21.60 -1.90 -21.44
C GLY A 459 22.37 -2.05 -20.12
N ARG A 460 22.04 -1.28 -19.08
CA ARG A 460 22.73 -1.35 -17.78
C ARG A 460 22.31 -2.60 -17.02
N LEU A 461 23.29 -3.41 -16.63
CA LEU A 461 23.10 -4.68 -15.90
C LEU A 461 23.28 -4.58 -14.38
N ARG A 462 23.46 -3.37 -13.84
CA ARG A 462 23.63 -3.13 -12.40
C ARG A 462 23.00 -1.81 -12.00
N SER A 463 22.40 -1.77 -10.80
CA SER A 463 22.01 -0.51 -10.17
C SER A 463 23.22 0.17 -9.48
N PRO A 464 23.13 1.46 -9.11
CA PRO A 464 24.13 2.16 -8.30
C PRO A 464 24.51 1.44 -7.00
N LEU A 465 23.60 0.63 -6.44
CA LEU A 465 23.85 -0.18 -5.26
C LEU A 465 24.67 -1.46 -5.56
N GLY A 466 25.13 -1.63 -6.80
CA GLY A 466 25.91 -2.79 -7.24
C GLY A 466 25.09 -4.07 -7.40
N LEU A 467 23.76 -3.98 -7.29
CA LEU A 467 22.86 -5.13 -7.42
C LEU A 467 22.90 -5.65 -8.87
N ALA A 468 23.36 -6.89 -9.04
CA ALA A 468 23.39 -7.58 -10.32
C ALA A 468 21.98 -8.01 -10.72
N LEU A 469 21.68 -7.89 -12.01
CA LEU A 469 20.32 -8.05 -12.51
C LEU A 469 20.09 -9.39 -13.15
N THR A 470 18.96 -9.97 -12.79
CA THR A 470 18.17 -10.84 -13.66
C THR A 470 17.24 -9.96 -14.47
N PRO A 471 17.30 -9.98 -15.81
CA PRO A 471 16.44 -9.16 -16.64
C PRO A 471 14.96 -9.41 -16.31
N GLY A 472 14.26 -8.39 -15.80
CA GLY A 472 12.83 -8.49 -15.56
C GLY A 472 12.09 -8.66 -16.90
N SER A 473 11.28 -9.71 -17.01
CA SER A 473 10.38 -9.87 -18.15
C SER A 473 9.19 -8.92 -17.99
N ILE A 474 9.04 -7.93 -18.87
CA ILE A 474 7.72 -7.33 -19.09
C ILE A 474 7.09 -8.22 -20.16
N SER A 475 6.05 -8.98 -19.80
CA SER A 475 5.27 -9.79 -20.75
C SER A 475 6.10 -10.74 -21.63
N GLY A 476 7.08 -11.45 -21.06
CA GLY A 476 7.83 -12.50 -21.77
C GLY A 476 8.96 -12.04 -22.70
N THR A 477 9.21 -10.72 -22.82
CA THR A 477 10.39 -10.20 -23.52
C THR A 477 11.07 -9.20 -22.59
N SER A 478 12.33 -9.42 -22.20
CA SER A 478 13.00 -8.42 -21.37
C SER A 478 13.22 -7.15 -22.21
N LEU A 479 13.05 -5.96 -21.64
CA LEU A 479 13.40 -4.69 -22.32
C LEU A 479 14.87 -4.67 -22.76
N HIS A 480 15.70 -5.40 -22.02
CA HIS A 480 17.07 -5.72 -22.38
C HIS A 480 17.15 -6.48 -23.73
N ASP A 481 16.29 -7.47 -23.96
CA ASP A 481 16.19 -8.16 -25.26
C ASP A 481 15.70 -7.25 -26.38
N LEU A 482 14.78 -6.31 -26.07
CA LEU A 482 14.22 -5.39 -27.06
C LEU A 482 15.22 -4.36 -27.61
N CYS A 483 16.23 -3.97 -26.83
CA CYS A 483 17.27 -3.04 -27.31
C CYS A 483 18.61 -3.72 -27.68
N LEU A 484 18.80 -5.01 -27.37
CA LEU A 484 20.04 -5.75 -27.68
C LEU A 484 19.90 -6.79 -28.80
N LYS A 485 18.68 -7.20 -29.17
CA LYS A 485 18.49 -8.01 -30.38
C LYS A 485 18.39 -7.07 -31.59
N PRO A 486 19.28 -7.21 -32.58
CA PRO A 486 19.34 -6.34 -33.77
C PRO A 486 18.09 -6.41 -34.65
#